data_AF-W7E3R5-F1
#
_entry.id   AF-W7E3R5-F1
#
_cell.length_a   1.000
_cell.length_b   1.000
_cell.length_c   1.000
_cell.angle_alpha   90.00
_cell.angle_beta   90.00
_cell.angle_gamma   90.00
#
_symmetry.space_group_name_H-M   'P 1'
#
loop_
_entity.id
_entity.type
_entity.pdbx_description
1 polymer ?
#
loop_
_entity_poly.entity_id
_entity_poly.type
_entity_poly.pdbx_seq_one_letter_code
_entity_poly.pdbx_strand_id
1 'polypeptide(L)'
;MERIKGSNLESEWPKMDQALKEAVSSKLRSIFEEMRKIETPGGYYSVSYRGLPDGLFWTNNPSNPFSGPFDTETDLNNAMLAKYVENGLSRYKADYYSRTFKDIF
;
A
#
# COMPACT_ATOMS: atom_id res chain seq x y z
N MET A 1 -8.43 -19.67 -0.30
CA MET A 1 -9.11 -19.29 -1.55
C MET A 1 -9.09 -20.50 -2.48
N GLU A 2 -10.27 -21.03 -2.81
CA GLU A 2 -10.38 -22.08 -3.82
C GLU A 2 -10.10 -21.49 -5.20
N ARG A 3 -9.24 -22.15 -5.98
CA ARG A 3 -8.97 -21.76 -7.36
C ARG A 3 -10.07 -22.34 -8.25
N ILE A 4 -11.17 -21.60 -8.39
CA ILE A 4 -12.23 -21.95 -9.31
C ILE A 4 -11.73 -21.70 -10.73
N LYS A 5 -11.72 -22.74 -11.56
CA LYS A 5 -11.33 -22.65 -12.98
C LYS A 5 -12.47 -22.01 -13.75
N GLY A 6 -12.43 -20.69 -13.93
CA GLY A 6 -13.38 -19.92 -14.73
C GLY A 6 -12.80 -19.51 -16.09
N SER A 7 -13.67 -19.20 -17.04
CA SER A 7 -13.29 -18.47 -18.26
C SER A 7 -12.96 -17.03 -17.90
N ASN A 8 -11.90 -16.47 -18.50
CA ASN A 8 -11.56 -15.07 -18.28
C ASN A 8 -12.54 -14.14 -19.03
N LEU A 9 -12.72 -12.92 -18.53
CA LEU A 9 -13.63 -11.95 -19.14
C LEU A 9 -13.22 -11.64 -20.59
N GLU A 10 -11.92 -11.62 -20.88
CA GLU A 10 -11.36 -11.38 -22.22
C GLU A 10 -11.87 -12.39 -23.27
N SER A 11 -11.95 -13.68 -22.93
CA SER A 11 -12.41 -14.73 -23.84
C SER A 11 -13.93 -14.77 -24.02
N GLU A 12 -14.69 -14.34 -23.01
CA GLU A 12 -16.15 -14.40 -23.03
C GLU A 12 -16.77 -13.09 -23.55
N TRP A 13 -16.11 -11.95 -23.39
CA TRP A 13 -16.63 -10.63 -23.79
C TRP A 13 -17.05 -10.53 -25.27
N PRO A 14 -16.30 -11.09 -26.25
CA PRO A 14 -16.72 -11.05 -27.65
C PRO A 14 -17.96 -11.90 -27.94
N LYS A 15 -18.25 -12.90 -27.11
CA LYS A 15 -19.39 -13.82 -27.28
C LYS A 15 -20.68 -13.30 -26.65
N MET A 16 -20.60 -12.22 -25.86
CA MET A 16 -21.75 -11.61 -25.19
C MET A 16 -22.48 -10.65 -26.12
N ASP A 17 -23.81 -10.71 -26.09
CA ASP A 17 -24.65 -9.66 -26.64
C ASP A 17 -24.61 -8.39 -25.78
N GLN A 18 -25.26 -7.33 -26.28
CA GLN A 18 -25.26 -6.03 -25.61
C GLN A 18 -25.93 -6.08 -24.23
N ALA A 19 -27.04 -6.81 -24.10
CA ALA A 19 -27.76 -6.92 -22.83
C ALA A 19 -26.92 -7.61 -21.75
N LEU A 20 -26.20 -8.67 -22.11
CA LEU A 20 -25.28 -9.36 -21.21
C LEU A 20 -24.11 -8.47 -20.79
N LYS A 21 -23.55 -7.68 -21.71
CA LYS A 21 -22.47 -6.72 -21.39
C LYS A 21 -22.93 -5.66 -20.41
N GLU A 22 -24.15 -5.13 -20.58
CA GLU A 22 -24.74 -4.17 -19.66
C GLU A 22 -24.97 -4.76 -18.27
N ALA A 23 -25.48 -6.00 -18.19
CA ALA A 23 -25.69 -6.70 -16.94
C ALA A 23 -24.36 -6.96 -16.20
N VAL A 24 -23.34 -7.46 -16.90
CA VAL A 24 -22.00 -7.70 -16.33
C VAL A 24 -21.36 -6.40 -15.87
N SER A 25 -21.43 -5.34 -16.67
CA SER A 25 -20.85 -4.04 -16.32
C SER A 25 -21.52 -3.43 -15.09
N SER A 26 -22.84 -3.52 -14.99
CA SER A 26 -23.60 -3.05 -13.83
C SER A 26 -23.22 -3.81 -12.55
N LYS A 27 -23.04 -5.13 -12.66
CA LYS A 27 -22.58 -5.97 -11.54
C LYS A 27 -21.16 -5.61 -11.11
N LEU A 28 -20.23 -5.48 -12.06
CA LEU A 28 -18.84 -5.08 -11.76
C LEU A 28 -18.78 -3.70 -11.12
N ARG A 29 -19.58 -2.75 -11.61
CA ARG A 29 -19.70 -1.41 -11.02
C ARG A 29 -20.11 -1.49 -9.55
N SER A 30 -21.18 -2.22 -9.23
CA SER A 30 -21.63 -2.40 -7.85
C SER A 30 -20.56 -3.04 -6.96
N ILE A 31 -19.88 -4.09 -7.46
CA ILE A 31 -18.78 -4.74 -6.73
C ILE A 31 -17.65 -3.73 -6.43
N PHE A 32 -17.24 -2.94 -7.43
CA PHE A 32 -16.20 -1.95 -7.23
C PHE A 32 -16.63 -0.80 -6.33
N GLU A 33 -17.89 -0.40 -6.36
CA GLU A 33 -18.45 0.57 -5.42
C GLU A 33 -18.39 0.03 -3.98
N GLU A 34 -18.78 -1.23 -3.74
CA GLU A 34 -18.66 -1.84 -2.42
C GLU A 34 -17.20 -2.01 -1.98
N MET A 35 -16.30 -2.42 -2.87
CA MET A 35 -14.87 -2.53 -2.56
C MET A 35 -14.26 -1.18 -2.18
N ARG A 36 -14.69 -0.08 -2.80
CA ARG A 36 -14.20 1.28 -2.46
C ARG A 36 -14.75 1.80 -1.13
N LYS A 37 -15.83 1.23 -0.60
CA LYS A 37 -16.34 1.55 0.74
C LYS A 37 -15.54 0.87 1.85
N ILE A 38 -14.68 -0.08 1.52
CA ILE A 38 -13.80 -0.71 2.51
C ILE A 38 -12.85 0.38 3.00
N GLU A 39 -13.05 0.80 4.25
CA GLU A 39 -12.14 1.72 4.91
C GLU A 39 -10.74 1.09 4.92
N THR A 40 -9.74 1.90 4.60
CA THR A 40 -8.38 1.46 4.79
C THR A 40 -8.20 1.13 6.27
N PRO A 41 -7.61 -0.02 6.63
CA PRO A 41 -7.41 -0.42 8.02
C PRO A 41 -6.49 0.52 8.82
N GLY A 42 -6.15 1.69 8.27
CA GLY A 42 -5.17 2.63 8.81
C GLY A 42 -3.74 2.12 8.65
N GLY A 43 -2.79 2.95 9.08
CA GLY A 43 -1.39 2.60 9.15
C GLY A 43 -0.65 2.54 7.81
N TYR A 44 0.65 2.26 7.91
CA TYR A 44 1.61 2.21 6.83
C TYR A 44 2.37 0.89 6.91
N TYR A 45 1.94 -0.09 6.13
CA TYR A 45 2.50 -1.43 6.12
C TYR A 45 2.19 -2.18 4.82
N SER A 46 2.91 -3.28 4.59
CA SER A 46 2.67 -4.23 3.50
C SER A 46 1.60 -5.26 3.85
N VAL A 47 1.20 -6.05 2.86
CA VAL A 47 0.19 -7.11 2.99
C VAL A 47 0.50 -8.01 4.20
N SER A 48 -0.55 -8.33 4.96
CA SER A 48 -0.47 -9.10 6.21
C SER A 48 0.31 -8.40 7.33
N TYR A 49 0.19 -7.07 7.43
CA TYR A 49 0.80 -6.26 8.49
C TYR A 49 2.32 -6.44 8.59
N ARG A 50 2.97 -6.50 7.42
CA ARG A 50 4.43 -6.65 7.30
C ARG A 50 5.08 -5.29 7.08
N GLY A 51 6.38 -5.19 7.36
CA GLY A 51 7.14 -3.99 7.02
C GLY A 51 7.08 -3.66 5.52
N LEU A 52 7.20 -2.38 5.19
CA LEU A 52 7.24 -1.85 3.83
C LEU A 52 8.47 -2.41 3.10
N PRO A 53 8.30 -3.03 1.91
CA PRO A 53 9.38 -3.68 1.18
C PRO A 53 10.28 -2.68 0.40
N ASP A 54 10.16 -1.38 0.66
CA ASP A 54 10.88 -0.35 -0.07
C ASP A 54 12.38 -0.40 0.23
N GLY A 55 13.21 -0.16 -0.80
CA GLY A 55 14.67 -0.12 -0.66
C GLY A 55 15.15 0.96 0.30
N LEU A 56 14.36 2.01 0.53
CA LEU A 56 14.59 3.03 1.55
C LEU A 56 14.81 2.41 2.94
N PHE A 57 14.03 1.39 3.29
CA PHE A 57 14.05 0.75 4.60
C PHE A 57 14.99 -0.46 4.68
N TRP A 58 15.75 -0.73 3.62
CA TRP A 58 16.64 -1.88 3.57
C TRP A 58 17.74 -1.79 4.65
N THR A 59 17.95 -2.86 5.40
CA THR A 59 19.00 -2.95 6.43
C THR A 59 19.68 -4.31 6.39
N ASN A 60 20.99 -4.31 6.70
CA ASN A 60 21.77 -5.53 6.91
C ASN A 60 21.44 -6.22 8.24
N ASN A 61 20.83 -5.50 9.19
CA ASN A 61 20.49 -6.02 10.51
C ASN A 61 18.99 -6.35 10.59
N PRO A 62 18.58 -7.63 10.50
CA PRO A 62 17.18 -8.03 10.56
C PRO A 62 16.51 -7.75 11.92
N SER A 63 17.28 -7.42 12.96
CA SER A 63 16.77 -7.13 14.32
C SER A 63 16.30 -5.69 14.50
N ASN A 64 16.56 -4.79 13.54
CA ASN A 64 16.11 -3.40 13.59
C ASN A 64 15.48 -2.98 12.25
N PRO A 65 14.33 -3.56 11.87
CA PRO A 65 13.68 -3.22 10.62
C PRO A 65 13.11 -1.80 10.68
N PHE A 66 13.70 -0.88 9.92
CA PHE A 66 13.13 0.46 9.70
C PHE A 66 11.84 0.42 8.88
N SER A 67 11.42 -0.75 8.41
CA SER A 67 10.30 -0.90 7.49
C SER A 67 8.93 -0.96 8.16
N GLY A 68 8.86 -0.91 9.50
CA GLY A 68 7.59 -1.01 10.22
C GLY A 68 7.16 -2.46 10.43
N PRO A 69 5.85 -2.75 10.58
CA PRO A 69 4.68 -1.90 10.28
C PRO A 69 4.55 -0.65 11.16
N PHE A 70 3.79 0.36 10.69
CA PHE A 70 3.54 1.60 11.41
C PHE A 70 2.04 1.86 11.55
N ASP A 71 1.60 2.25 12.75
CA ASP A 71 0.20 2.61 12.99
C ASP A 71 -0.08 4.09 12.67
N THR A 72 0.93 4.96 12.81
CA THR A 72 0.80 6.39 12.55
C THR A 72 1.82 6.89 11.53
N GLU A 73 1.50 8.02 10.88
CA GLU A 73 2.44 8.69 9.99
C GLU A 73 3.68 9.19 10.74
N THR A 74 3.52 9.57 12.01
CA THR A 74 4.64 9.99 12.86
C THR A 74 5.65 8.86 13.02
N ASP A 75 5.19 7.62 13.19
CA ASP A 75 6.08 6.45 13.32
C ASP A 75 6.84 6.17 12.02
N LEU A 76 6.14 6.25 10.87
CA LEU A 76 6.76 6.13 9.55
C LEU A 76 7.82 7.22 9.33
N ASN A 77 7.49 8.47 9.60
CA ASN A 77 8.38 9.61 9.44
C ASN A 77 9.62 9.49 10.33
N ASN A 78 9.45 9.07 11.58
CA ASN A 78 10.56 8.81 12.50
C ASN A 78 11.48 7.69 12.00
N ALA A 79 10.91 6.59 11.50
CA ALA A 79 11.69 5.49 10.95
C ALA A 79 12.48 5.90 9.69
N MET A 80 11.87 6.70 8.81
CA MET A 80 12.54 7.24 7.62
C MET A 80 13.72 8.15 8.00
N LEU A 81 13.57 9.00 9.02
CA LEU A 81 14.65 9.85 9.51
C LEU A 81 15.76 9.07 10.20
N ALA A 82 15.40 8.08 11.03
CA ALA A 82 16.37 7.21 11.67
C ALA A 82 17.20 6.46 10.61
N LYS A 83 16.54 5.97 9.56
CA LYS A 83 17.20 5.31 8.44
C LYS A 83 18.08 6.25 7.62
N TYR A 84 17.61 7.47 7.38
CA TYR A 84 18.39 8.52 6.71
C TYR A 84 19.72 8.80 7.45
N VAL A 85 19.67 8.92 8.78
CA VAL A 85 20.86 9.14 9.62
C VAL A 85 21.75 7.89 9.68
N GLU A 86 21.17 6.68 9.77
CA GLU A 86 21.92 5.42 9.76
C GLU A 86 22.74 5.26 8.48
N ASN A 87 22.18 5.67 7.33
CA ASN A 87 22.87 5.67 6.04
C ASN A 87 24.02 6.72 5.95
N GLY A 88 24.33 7.43 7.04
CA GLY A 88 25.41 8.40 7.12
C GLY A 88 25.11 9.74 6.45
N LEU A 89 23.83 10.02 6.17
CA LEU A 89 23.41 11.26 5.53
C LEU A 89 23.35 12.43 6.53
N SER A 90 23.13 13.65 6.01
CA SER A 90 23.27 14.89 6.78
C SER A 90 22.30 14.99 7.96
N ARG A 91 22.84 15.03 9.19
CA ARG A 91 22.03 15.26 10.41
C ARG A 91 21.28 16.59 10.39
N TYR A 92 21.89 17.64 9.82
CA TYR A 92 21.22 18.93 9.64
C TYR A 92 19.95 18.81 8.79
N LYS A 93 20.00 18.03 7.70
CA LYS A 93 18.82 17.77 6.87
C LYS A 93 17.79 16.93 7.61
N ALA A 94 18.22 15.92 8.37
CA ALA A 94 17.31 15.12 9.21
C ALA A 94 16.58 15.99 10.24
N ASP A 95 17.28 16.91 10.90
CA ASP A 95 16.69 17.86 11.85
C ASP A 95 15.68 18.78 11.17
N TYR A 96 15.98 19.26 9.97
CA TYR A 96 15.04 20.03 9.17
C TYR A 96 13.79 19.20 8.83
N TYR A 97 13.96 17.99 8.30
CA TYR A 97 12.86 17.11 7.92
C TYR A 97 11.97 16.71 9.10
N SER A 98 12.53 16.50 10.28
CA SER A 98 11.76 16.21 11.51
C SER A 98 10.75 17.30 11.88
N ARG A 99 11.01 18.54 11.45
CA ARG A 99 10.14 19.70 11.67
C ARG A 99 9.11 19.87 10.56
N THR A 100 9.47 19.50 9.32
CA THR A 100 8.62 19.76 8.14
C THR A 100 7.72 18.59 7.75
N PHE A 101 8.03 17.35 8.16
CA PHE A 101 7.21 16.18 7.80
C PHE A 101 5.85 16.11 8.50
N LYS A 102 5.64 16.89 9.57
CA LYS A 102 4.37 16.88 10.33
C LYS A 102 3.19 17.51 9.58
N ASP A 103 3.45 18.22 8.48
CA ASP A 103 2.48 19.08 7.79
C ASP A 103 2.18 18.60 6.35
N ILE A 104 2.56 17.37 5.98
CA ILE A 104 2.50 16.92 4.58
C ILE A 104 1.15 16.28 4.21
N PHE A 105 0.37 15.78 5.18
CA PHE A 105 -0.94 15.16 4.96
C PHE A 105 -2.01 15.61 5.96
#